data_AF-A0ABC8SAQ5-F1
#
_entry.id   AF-A0ABC8SAQ5-F1
#
_cell.length_a   1.000
_cell.length_b   1.000
_cell.length_c   1.000
_cell.angle_alpha   90.00
_cell.angle_beta   90.00
_cell.angle_gamma   90.00
#
_symmetry.space_group_name_H-M   'P 1'
#
loop_
_entity.id
_entity.type
_entity.pdbx_description
1 polymer ?
#
loop_
_entity_poly.entity_id
_entity_poly.type
_entity_poly.pdbx_seq_one_letter_code
_entity_poly.pdbx_strand_id
1 'polypeptide(L)'
;MVFACSDSRVCPSHVLDFQPGEAFVVRNVANMVPQYDQVKYAGVGAAVEYAVLHLKVKYAGVGAAVEYAVLHLKVENIVVIGHSCCGGIKGLMTFPFDVPNST
;
A
#
# COMPACT_ATOMS: atom_id res chain seq x y z
N MET A 1 -2.52 10.60 4.50
CA MET A 1 -1.83 9.31 4.23
C MET A 1 -1.29 9.32 2.81
N VAL A 2 -0.10 8.78 2.59
CA VAL A 2 0.56 8.74 1.28
C VAL A 2 1.02 7.33 0.94
N PHE A 3 0.68 6.85 -0.25
CA PHE A 3 1.30 5.68 -0.88
C PHE A 3 2.36 6.14 -1.87
N ALA A 4 3.59 5.68 -1.69
CA ALA A 4 4.70 5.97 -2.60
C ALA A 4 5.48 4.70 -2.95
N CYS A 5 6.27 4.74 -4.02
CA CYS A 5 7.08 3.59 -4.39
C CYS A 5 8.25 3.40 -3.43
N SER A 6 8.66 2.15 -3.20
CA SER A 6 9.91 1.82 -2.49
C SER A 6 11.18 2.26 -3.23
N ASP A 7 11.06 2.73 -4.46
CA ASP A 7 12.16 3.26 -5.26
C ASP A 7 12.91 4.39 -4.51
N SER A 8 14.23 4.26 -4.41
CA SER A 8 15.07 5.15 -3.60
C SER A 8 15.09 6.60 -4.09
N ARG A 9 14.70 6.85 -5.35
CA ARG A 9 14.72 8.18 -5.98
C ARG A 9 13.53 9.05 -5.56
N VAL A 10 12.48 8.48 -4.98
CA VAL A 10 11.17 9.14 -4.79
C VAL A 10 10.68 9.07 -3.35
N CYS A 11 11.52 9.52 -2.42
CA CYS A 11 11.10 9.69 -1.03
C CYS A 11 9.99 10.76 -0.95
N PRO A 12 8.76 10.44 -0.47
CA PRO A 12 7.64 11.37 -0.49
C PRO A 12 7.89 12.62 0.35
N SER A 13 8.64 12.49 1.47
CA SER A 13 9.03 13.65 2.28
C SER A 13 9.94 14.62 1.55
N HIS A 14 10.81 14.15 0.67
CA HIS A 14 11.66 15.04 -0.11
C HIS A 14 10.93 15.62 -1.33
N VAL A 15 10.07 14.81 -1.98
CA VAL A 15 9.36 15.24 -3.19
C VAL A 15 8.28 16.28 -2.89
N LEU A 16 7.58 16.15 -1.76
CA LEU A 16 6.49 17.04 -1.36
C LEU A 16 6.84 17.92 -0.14
N ASP A 17 8.10 17.91 0.29
CA ASP A 17 8.61 18.67 1.44
C ASP A 17 7.84 18.43 2.77
N PHE A 18 7.34 17.20 2.97
CA PHE A 18 6.64 16.85 4.21
C PHE A 18 7.58 16.87 5.42
N GLN A 19 7.15 17.55 6.46
CA GLN A 19 7.75 17.54 7.78
C GLN A 19 7.34 16.28 8.56
N PRO A 20 8.15 15.85 9.55
CA PRO A 20 7.78 14.76 10.44
C PRO A 20 6.43 15.02 11.12
N GLY A 21 5.49 14.09 10.94
CA GLY A 21 4.12 14.18 11.49
C GLY A 21 3.05 14.60 10.48
N GLU A 22 3.40 15.19 9.34
CA GLU A 22 2.40 15.64 8.35
C GLU A 22 1.79 14.49 7.54
N ALA A 23 2.55 13.42 7.31
CA ALA A 23 2.12 12.31 6.49
C ALA A 23 2.37 10.96 7.18
N PHE A 24 1.31 10.16 7.29
CA PHE A 24 1.42 8.73 7.50
C PHE A 24 1.70 8.04 6.15
N VAL A 25 2.89 7.44 6.00
CA VAL A 25 3.42 7.00 4.71
C VAL A 25 3.51 5.47 4.63
N VAL A 26 3.01 4.91 3.54
CA VAL A 26 3.23 3.51 3.15
C VAL A 26 4.05 3.47 1.88
N ARG A 27 5.10 2.64 1.86
CA ARG A 27 5.94 2.44 0.67
C ARG A 27 6.01 0.97 0.30
N ASN A 28 5.69 0.65 -0.95
CA ASN A 28 5.83 -0.69 -1.51
C ASN A 28 6.22 -0.62 -2.99
N VAL A 29 6.47 -1.78 -3.61
CA VAL A 29 6.83 -1.86 -5.03
C VAL A 29 5.66 -1.31 -5.86
N ALA A 30 5.96 -0.32 -6.69
CA ALA A 30 5.00 0.32 -7.58
C ALA A 30 3.78 0.94 -6.88
N ASN A 31 3.92 1.41 -5.62
CA ASN A 31 2.86 2.15 -4.88
C ASN A 31 1.47 1.51 -4.94
N MET A 32 1.42 0.18 -5.03
CA MET A 32 0.19 -0.56 -5.26
C MET A 32 -0.69 -0.57 -4.01
N VAL A 33 -1.97 -0.28 -4.23
CA VAL A 33 -3.03 -0.44 -3.23
C VAL A 33 -3.89 -1.63 -3.69
N PRO A 34 -3.65 -2.84 -3.17
CA PRO A 34 -4.43 -4.01 -3.56
C PRO A 34 -5.88 -3.88 -3.11
N GLN A 35 -6.77 -4.57 -3.81
CA GLN A 35 -8.16 -4.71 -3.40
C GLN A 35 -8.27 -5.36 -2.02
N TYR A 36 -9.36 -5.03 -1.34
CA TYR A 36 -9.77 -5.71 -0.14
C TYR A 36 -10.25 -7.15 -0.50
N ASP A 37 -9.35 -8.14 -0.47
CA ASP A 37 -9.62 -9.58 -0.30
C ASP A 37 -9.31 -10.23 1.10
N GLN A 38 -10.35 -10.61 1.86
CA GLN A 38 -10.23 -11.06 3.26
C GLN A 38 -9.55 -12.43 3.42
N VAL A 39 -9.27 -13.12 2.30
CA VAL A 39 -8.92 -14.54 2.29
C VAL A 39 -7.60 -14.81 1.55
N LYS A 40 -7.20 -13.96 0.58
CA LYS A 40 -6.26 -14.37 -0.48
C LYS A 40 -4.83 -13.81 -0.38
N TYR A 41 -4.56 -12.85 0.51
CA TYR A 41 -3.22 -12.26 0.67
C TYR A 41 -2.73 -12.24 2.12
N ALA A 42 -2.69 -13.43 2.75
CA ALA A 42 -1.93 -13.66 3.98
C ALA A 42 -0.42 -13.80 3.68
N GLY A 43 0.16 -12.77 3.07
CA GLY A 43 1.61 -12.68 2.90
C GLY A 43 2.25 -12.30 4.23
N VAL A 44 2.74 -13.32 4.96
CA VAL A 44 3.36 -13.29 6.30
C VAL A 44 2.36 -13.22 7.47
N GLY A 45 1.88 -14.39 7.89
CA GLY A 45 1.47 -14.57 9.28
C GLY A 45 2.68 -14.42 10.20
N ALA A 46 2.54 -13.65 11.29
CA ALA A 46 3.08 -13.91 12.64
C ALA A 46 3.31 -12.66 13.52
N ALA A 47 3.13 -11.42 13.06
CA ALA A 47 3.41 -10.27 13.95
C ALA A 47 2.24 -9.89 14.88
N VAL A 48 0.98 -10.12 14.50
CA VAL A 48 -0.13 -9.71 15.38
C VAL A 48 -1.34 -10.64 15.30
N GLU A 49 -1.21 -11.80 15.94
CA GLU A 49 -2.37 -12.63 16.33
C GLU A 49 -3.35 -11.81 17.20
N TYR A 50 -2.85 -10.83 17.96
CA TYR A 50 -3.66 -9.90 18.77
C TYR A 50 -4.56 -8.96 17.94
N ALA A 51 -4.10 -8.45 16.79
CA ALA A 51 -4.89 -7.57 15.92
C ALA A 51 -5.93 -8.38 15.13
N VAL A 52 -5.61 -9.62 14.75
CA VAL A 52 -6.56 -10.49 14.07
C VAL A 52 -7.68 -10.94 15.01
N LEU A 53 -7.35 -11.33 16.25
CA LEU A 53 -8.35 -11.81 17.22
C LEU A 53 -9.19 -10.69 17.83
N HIS A 54 -8.62 -9.51 18.09
CA HIS A 54 -9.31 -8.46 18.86
C HIS A 54 -9.76 -7.27 18.00
N LEU A 55 -9.14 -7.03 16.83
CA LEU A 55 -9.45 -5.87 15.97
C LEU A 55 -10.15 -6.25 14.64
N LYS A 56 -10.35 -7.55 14.35
CA LYS A 56 -11.04 -8.06 13.13
C LYS A 56 -10.41 -7.61 11.79
N VAL A 57 -9.12 -7.30 11.76
CA VAL A 57 -8.42 -6.88 10.54
C VAL A 57 -7.82 -8.09 9.83
N LYS A 58 -8.04 -8.23 8.50
CA LYS A 58 -7.58 -9.40 7.70
C LYS A 58 -6.60 -9.09 6.56
N TYR A 59 -6.09 -7.85 6.47
CA TYR A 59 -4.93 -7.48 5.60
C TYR A 59 -3.83 -6.93 6.49
N ALA A 60 -2.75 -7.67 6.68
CA ALA A 60 -1.76 -7.29 7.68
C ALA A 60 -0.89 -6.09 7.26
N GLY A 61 -0.69 -5.85 5.96
CA GLY A 61 0.18 -4.78 5.45
C GLY A 61 -0.56 -3.50 5.10
N VAL A 62 -0.98 -3.38 3.83
CA VAL A 62 -1.61 -2.16 3.31
C VAL A 62 -2.97 -1.88 3.95
N GLY A 63 -3.84 -2.89 4.09
CA GLY A 63 -5.16 -2.67 4.67
C GLY A 63 -5.12 -2.26 6.14
N ALA A 64 -4.26 -2.86 6.97
CA ALA A 64 -4.04 -2.41 8.35
C ALA A 64 -3.53 -0.96 8.41
N ALA A 65 -2.62 -0.57 7.50
CA ALA A 65 -2.15 0.81 7.43
C ALA A 65 -3.26 1.80 7.03
N VAL A 66 -4.11 1.44 6.06
CA VAL A 66 -5.27 2.26 5.66
C VAL A 66 -6.27 2.35 6.81
N GLU A 67 -6.59 1.23 7.45
CA GLU A 67 -7.51 1.18 8.57
C GLU A 67 -7.02 2.04 9.74
N TYR A 68 -5.74 1.92 10.11
CA TYR A 68 -5.15 2.75 11.15
C TYR A 68 -5.16 4.23 10.78
N ALA A 69 -4.77 4.57 9.55
CA ALA A 69 -4.76 5.95 9.09
C ALA A 69 -6.16 6.59 9.12
N VAL A 70 -7.18 5.86 8.67
CA VAL A 70 -8.55 6.38 8.57
C VAL A 70 -9.29 6.32 9.91
N LEU A 71 -9.30 5.17 10.58
CA LEU A 71 -10.09 4.96 11.79
C LEU A 71 -9.43 5.54 13.04
N HIS A 72 -8.11 5.59 13.12
CA HIS A 72 -7.40 6.00 14.34
C HIS A 72 -6.67 7.34 14.20
N LEU A 73 -5.91 7.55 13.12
CA LEU A 73 -5.23 8.83 12.89
C LEU A 73 -6.13 9.90 12.29
N LYS A 74 -7.32 9.53 11.80
CA LYS A 74 -8.31 10.43 11.18
C LYS A 74 -7.71 11.27 10.05
N VAL A 75 -6.87 10.66 9.21
CA VAL A 75 -6.31 11.37 8.05
C VAL A 75 -7.43 11.85 7.14
N GLU A 76 -7.35 13.10 6.69
CA GLU A 76 -8.37 13.69 5.81
C GLU A 76 -8.19 13.27 4.35
N ASN A 77 -6.93 13.03 3.95
CA ASN A 77 -6.55 12.78 2.57
C ASN A 77 -5.76 11.49 2.43
N ILE A 78 -6.03 10.72 1.38
CA ILE A 78 -5.22 9.59 0.93
C ILE A 78 -4.72 9.89 -0.48
N VAL A 79 -3.42 9.93 -0.68
CA VAL A 79 -2.78 10.23 -1.97
C VAL A 79 -1.94 9.05 -2.42
N VAL A 80 -2.13 8.59 -3.65
CA VAL A 80 -1.30 7.54 -4.28
C VAL A 80 -0.41 8.20 -5.32
N ILE A 81 0.90 8.14 -5.09
CA ILE A 81 1.89 8.88 -5.89
C ILE A 81 2.68 7.89 -6.76
N GLY A 82 2.34 7.88 -8.06
CA GLY A 82 3.12 7.27 -9.13
C GLY A 82 4.48 7.93 -9.31
N HIS A 83 5.37 7.32 -10.10
CA HIS A 83 6.61 7.99 -10.51
C HIS A 83 7.10 7.54 -11.88
N SER A 84 7.93 8.38 -12.50
CA SER A 84 8.58 8.10 -13.77
C SER A 84 9.56 6.92 -13.64
N CYS A 85 9.65 6.12 -14.70
CA CYS A 85 10.58 4.99 -14.80
C CYS A 85 10.46 3.99 -13.62
N CYS A 86 9.24 3.69 -13.19
CA CYS A 86 8.99 2.71 -12.14
C CYS A 86 9.36 1.29 -12.61
N GLY A 87 10.32 0.66 -11.92
CA GLY A 87 10.75 -0.71 -12.23
C GLY A 87 9.64 -1.74 -12.03
N GLY A 88 8.78 -1.57 -11.02
CA GLY A 88 7.65 -2.47 -10.77
C GLY A 88 6.60 -2.41 -11.88
N ILE A 89 6.23 -1.21 -12.33
CA ILE A 89 5.31 -1.05 -13.48
C ILE A 89 5.95 -1.54 -14.76
N LYS A 90 7.25 -1.25 -15.00
CA LYS A 90 7.95 -1.78 -16.16
C LYS A 90 7.92 -3.31 -16.19
N GLY A 91 8.17 -3.97 -15.05
CA GLY A 91 8.05 -5.41 -14.91
C GLY A 91 6.63 -5.90 -15.18
N LEU A 92 5.63 -5.23 -14.62
CA LEU A 92 4.21 -5.55 -14.86
C LEU A 92 3.87 -5.57 -16.37
N MET A 93 4.34 -4.57 -17.11
CA MET A 93 4.07 -4.43 -18.55
C MET A 93 4.80 -5.48 -19.43
N THR A 94 5.68 -6.30 -18.85
CA THR A 94 6.33 -7.41 -19.56
C THR A 94 5.61 -8.75 -19.39
N PHE A 95 4.67 -8.86 -18.44
CA PHE A 95 3.89 -10.09 -18.30
C PHE A 95 2.89 -10.20 -19.46
N PRO A 96 2.70 -11.41 -20.01
CA PRO A 96 1.61 -11.63 -20.95
C PRO A 96 0.28 -11.35 -20.26
N PHE A 97 -0.61 -10.63 -20.93
CA PHE A 97 -2.00 -10.60 -20.51
C PHE A 97 -2.61 -11.96 -20.88
N ASP A 98 -2.62 -12.89 -19.93
CA ASP A 98 -3.54 -14.02 -20.02
C ASP A 98 -4.94 -13.39 -19.97
N VAL A 99 -5.65 -13.39 -21.10
CA VAL A 99 -7.06 -13.04 -21.14
C VAL A 99 -7.80 -14.27 -20.62
N PRO A 100 -8.33 -14.32 -19.38
CA PRO A 100 -9.43 -15.24 -19.17
C PRO A 100 -10.57 -14.65 -20.01
N ASN A 101 -11.07 -15.40 -20.98
CA ASN A 101 -12.34 -15.07 -21.62
C ASN A 101 -13.42 -15.01 -20.53
N SER A 102 -13.63 -13.86 -19.92
CA SER A 102 -14.77 -13.58 -19.06
C SER A 102 -15.89 -13.04 -19.95
N THR A 103 -16.61 -13.98 -20.58
CA THR A 103 -18.03 -13.82 -20.91
C THR A 103 -18.86 -13.82 -19.63
#